data_AF-A0A1Y0BWM4-F1
#
_entry.id   AF-A0A1Y0BWM4-F1
#
_cell.length_a   1.000
_cell.length_b   1.000
_cell.length_c   1.000
_cell.angle_alpha   90.00
_cell.angle_beta   90.00
_cell.angle_gamma   90.00
#
_symmetry.space_group_name_H-M   'P 1'
#
loop_
_entity.id
_entity.type
_entity.pdbx_description
1 polymer ?
#
loop_
_entity_poly.entity_id
_entity_poly.type
_entity_poly.pdbx_seq_one_letter_code
_entity_poly.pdbx_strand_id
1 'polypeptide(L)'
;MDWFDRRILTFILLWAPFGEPPDDEVFEQFGLRKDLLMKRFAEIASRECLATAVSDDDHVLIGRARRLLLESLVVRPWAAHPGPQRHCSETDPARSHRRP
;
A
#
# COMPACT_ATOMS: atom_id res chain seq x y z
N MET A 1 7.79 7.27 14.87
CA MET A 1 7.30 6.39 13.80
C MET A 1 7.90 5.01 14.02
N ASP A 2 7.13 3.93 13.95
CA ASP A 2 7.68 2.58 14.10
C ASP A 2 8.12 1.97 12.74
N TRP A 3 8.73 0.79 12.78
CA TRP A 3 9.24 0.12 11.57
C TRP A 3 8.11 -0.31 10.61
N PHE A 4 6.91 -0.58 11.14
CA PHE A 4 5.77 -1.03 10.36
C PHE A 4 5.13 0.16 9.64
N ASP A 5 4.97 1.30 10.33
CA ASP A 5 4.54 2.57 9.76
C ASP A 5 5.46 2.97 8.59
N ARG A 6 6.79 2.86 8.76
CA ARG A 6 7.77 3.13 7.69
C ARG A 6 7.53 2.24 6.48
N ARG A 7 7.37 0.94 6.71
CA ARG A 7 7.12 -0.04 5.64
C ARG A 7 5.83 0.27 4.87
N ILE A 8 4.76 0.68 5.56
CA ILE A 8 3.51 1.11 4.93
C ILE A 8 3.76 2.33 4.03
N LEU A 9 4.41 3.38 4.55
CA LEU A 9 4.65 4.59 3.76
C LEU A 9 5.52 4.30 2.53
N THR A 10 6.60 3.53 2.69
CA THR A 10 7.48 3.16 1.58
C THR A 10 6.73 2.38 0.52
N PHE A 11 5.91 1.40 0.91
CA PHE A 11 5.14 0.58 -0.03
C PHE A 11 4.12 1.40 -0.83
N ILE A 12 3.33 2.25 -0.16
CA ILE A 12 2.36 3.11 -0.85
C ILE A 12 3.05 4.13 -1.76
N LEU A 13 4.17 4.72 -1.33
CA LEU A 13 4.94 5.65 -2.15
C LEU A 13 5.58 4.99 -3.38
N LEU A 14 5.94 3.71 -3.28
CA LEU A 14 6.43 2.92 -4.41
C LEU A 14 5.32 2.69 -5.45
N TRP A 15 4.10 2.45 -4.97
CA TRP A 15 2.92 2.21 -5.80
C TRP A 15 2.34 3.49 -6.43
N ALA A 16 2.55 4.65 -5.81
CA ALA A 16 1.97 5.94 -6.24
C ALA A 16 2.06 6.24 -7.76
N PRO A 17 3.17 5.98 -8.48
CA PRO A 17 3.23 6.23 -9.93
C PRO A 17 2.37 5.26 -10.77
N PHE A 18 2.05 4.09 -10.22
CA PHE A 18 1.33 3.00 -10.88
C PHE A 18 -0.15 2.95 -10.51
N GLY A 19 -0.55 3.65 -9.43
CA GLY A 19 -1.91 3.68 -8.91
C GLY A 19 -2.03 2.96 -7.56
N GLU A 20 -3.16 2.30 -7.32
CA GLU A 20 -3.34 1.53 -6.08
C GLU A 20 -2.62 0.18 -6.12
N PRO A 21 -2.07 -0.25 -4.98
CA PRO A 21 -1.68 -1.64 -4.82
C PRO A 21 -2.92 -2.55 -4.83
N PRO A 22 -2.84 -3.74 -5.44
CA PRO A 22 -3.95 -4.68 -5.48
C PRO A 22 -4.13 -5.37 -4.10
N ASP A 23 -5.36 -5.81 -3.81
CA ASP A 23 -5.75 -6.30 -2.49
C ASP A 23 -4.98 -7.56 -2.05
N ASP A 24 -4.67 -8.44 -3.00
CA ASP A 24 -3.86 -9.65 -2.82
C ASP A 24 -2.42 -9.32 -2.40
N GLU A 25 -1.77 -8.40 -3.10
CA GLU A 25 -0.40 -7.99 -2.78
C GLU A 25 -0.33 -7.29 -1.41
N VAL A 26 -1.34 -6.47 -1.07
CA VAL A 26 -1.43 -5.87 0.26
C VAL A 26 -1.57 -6.94 1.34
N PHE A 27 -2.41 -7.95 1.10
CA PHE A 27 -2.62 -9.03 2.05
C PHE A 27 -1.35 -9.88 2.22
N GLU A 28 -0.64 -10.21 1.14
CA GLU A 28 0.63 -10.94 1.20
C GLU A 28 1.72 -10.17 1.95
N GLN A 29 1.81 -8.86 1.73
CA GLN A 29 2.88 -8.04 2.31
C GLN A 29 2.64 -7.65 3.77
N PHE A 30 1.38 -7.44 4.16
CA PHE A 30 1.01 -6.85 5.46
C PHE A 30 0.07 -7.71 6.30
N GLY A 31 -0.58 -8.73 5.72
CA GLY A 31 -1.64 -9.49 6.38
C GLY A 31 -2.88 -8.65 6.69
N LEU A 32 -3.04 -7.51 6.02
CA LEU A 32 -4.13 -6.57 6.21
C LEU A 32 -4.97 -6.48 4.94
N ARG A 33 -6.23 -6.06 5.09
CA ARG A 33 -7.02 -5.63 3.94
C ARG A 33 -6.53 -4.26 3.45
N LYS A 34 -6.69 -4.00 2.15
CA LYS A 34 -6.29 -2.73 1.51
C LYS A 34 -6.93 -1.50 2.17
N ASP A 35 -8.21 -1.57 2.54
CA ASP A 35 -8.89 -0.46 3.20
C ASP A 35 -8.28 -0.11 4.58
N LEU A 36 -7.87 -1.12 5.33
CA LEU A 36 -7.20 -0.93 6.62
C LEU A 36 -5.77 -0.39 6.43
N LEU A 37 -5.05 -0.87 5.41
CA LEU A 37 -3.74 -0.33 5.04
C LEU A 37 -3.84 1.16 4.72
N MET A 38 -4.84 1.55 3.91
CA MET A 38 -4.99 2.91 3.43
C MET A 38 -5.51 3.86 4.51
N LYS A 39 -6.34 3.35 5.43
CA LYS A 39 -6.68 4.07 6.67
C LYS A 39 -5.42 4.35 7.50
N ARG A 40 -4.57 3.35 7.71
CA ARG A 40 -3.31 3.53 8.44
C ARG A 40 -2.36 4.48 7.74
N PHE A 41 -2.24 4.39 6.42
CA PHE A 41 -1.46 5.34 5.61
C PHE A 41 -1.93 6.78 5.86
N ALA A 42 -3.25 7.04 5.76
CA ALA A 42 -3.80 8.36 5.99
C ALA A 42 -3.57 8.87 7.42
N GLU A 43 -3.74 7.99 8.42
CA GLU A 43 -3.44 8.31 9.81
C GLU A 43 -1.97 8.72 10.00
N ILE A 44 -1.02 7.92 9.48
CA ILE A 44 0.42 8.18 9.61
C ILE A 44 0.82 9.46 8.86
N ALA A 45 0.34 9.64 7.62
CA ALA A 45 0.65 10.79 6.78
C ALA A 45 0.05 12.11 7.30
N SER A 46 -1.03 12.01 8.08
CA SER A 46 -1.68 13.16 8.73
C SER A 46 -1.07 13.50 10.10
N ARG A 47 -0.17 12.67 10.65
CA ARG A 47 0.51 12.99 11.91
C ARG A 47 1.32 14.27 11.72
N GLU A 48 1.04 15.28 12.54
CA GLU A 48 1.87 16.46 12.60
C GLU A 48 3.27 16.08 13.08
N CYS A 49 4.30 16.46 12.32
CA CYS A 49 5.71 16.39 12.72
C CYS A 49 6.03 17.41 13.83
N LEU A 50 5.23 17.45 14.90
CA LEU A 50 5.51 18.25 16.09
C LEU A 50 6.46 17.54 17.06
N ALA A 51 6.79 16.28 16.81
CA ALA A 51 7.73 15.53 17.62
C ALA A 51 9.16 15.80 17.17
N THR A 52 9.93 16.49 18.01
CA THR A 52 11.40 16.72 17.92
C THR A 52 12.24 15.43 17.97
N ALA A 53 11.61 14.26 17.85
CA ALA A 53 12.22 12.93 17.98
C ALA A 53 12.01 12.06 16.72
N VAL A 54 11.51 12.63 15.63
CA VAL A 54 11.40 11.94 14.34
C VAL A 54 12.72 12.13 13.59
N SER A 55 13.26 11.06 13.02
CA SER A 55 14.50 11.14 12.21
C SER A 55 14.26 12.00 10.96
N ASP A 56 15.28 12.69 10.46
CA ASP A 56 15.20 13.44 9.19
C ASP A 56 14.67 12.58 8.04
N ASP A 57 15.05 11.30 7.98
CA ASP A 57 14.55 10.35 6.98
C ASP A 57 13.03 10.11 7.09
N ASP A 58 12.53 9.99 8.33
CA ASP A 58 11.11 9.80 8.59
C ASP A 58 10.33 11.08 8.26
N HIS A 59 10.91 12.25 8.53
CA HIS A 59 10.33 13.54 8.14
C HIS A 59 10.14 13.64 6.62
N VAL A 60 11.14 13.24 5.84
CA VAL A 60 11.04 13.21 4.37
C VAL A 60 9.98 12.21 3.92
N LEU A 61 9.94 11.02 4.54
CA LEU A 61 8.98 9.98 4.18
C LEU A 61 7.53 10.40 4.46
N ILE A 62 7.28 10.99 5.63
CA ILE A 62 5.98 11.54 6.02
C ILE A 62 5.60 12.70 5.09
N GLY A 63 6.53 13.60 4.77
CA GLY A 63 6.28 14.72 3.86
C GLY A 63 5.83 14.26 2.46
N ARG A 64 6.50 13.25 1.90
CA ARG A 64 6.10 12.65 0.61
C ARG A 64 4.73 11.96 0.70
N ALA A 65 4.50 11.20 1.76
CA ALA A 65 3.21 10.53 1.98
C ALA A 65 2.06 11.53 2.14
N ARG A 66 2.28 12.62 2.88
CA ARG A 66 1.29 13.69 3.05
C ARG A 66 0.96 14.37 1.74
N ARG A 67 1.97 14.67 0.93
CA ARG A 67 1.76 15.23 -0.41
C ARG A 67 0.89 14.30 -1.26
N LEU A 68 1.20 13.01 -1.30
CA LEU A 68 0.40 12.02 -2.02
C LEU A 68 -1.04 11.94 -1.49
N LEU A 69 -1.23 11.95 -0.17
CA LEU A 69 -2.56 11.96 0.45
C LEU A 69 -3.36 13.17 -0.02
N LEU A 70 -2.79 14.38 0.03
CA LEU A 70 -3.44 15.60 -0.43
C LEU A 70 -3.76 15.56 -1.94
N GLU A 71 -2.85 15.04 -2.76
CA GLU A 71 -3.07 14.87 -4.20
C GLU A 71 -4.23 13.89 -4.49
N SER A 72 -4.29 12.77 -3.76
CA SER A 72 -5.35 11.76 -3.89
C SER A 72 -6.73 12.23 -3.42
N LEU A 73 -6.78 13.27 -2.57
CA LEU A 73 -8.03 13.92 -2.14
C LEU A 73 -8.56 14.91 -3.19
N VAL A 74 -7.70 15.39 -4.10
CA VAL A 74 -8.04 16.39 -5.14
C VAL A 74 -8.27 15.73 -6.51
N VAL A 75 -7.54 14.66 -6.84
CA VAL A 75 -7.59 13.97 -8.13
C VAL A 75 -7.97 12.52 -7.91
N ARG A 76 -9.21 12.17 -8.29
CA ARG A 76 -9.82 10.81 -8.31
C ARG A 76 -9.50 9.92 -7.09
N PRO A 77 -10.51 9.50 -6.30
CA PRO A 77 -10.26 8.54 -5.24
C PRO A 77 -9.62 7.29 -5.83
N TRP A 78 -8.50 6.92 -5.23
CA TRP A 78 -7.72 5.70 -5.42
C TRP A 78 -8.59 4.52 -5.91
N ALA A 79 -9.81 4.35 -5.38
CA ALA A 79 -10.77 3.27 -5.64
C ALA A 79 -11.21 2.97 -7.11
N ALA A 80 -10.68 3.65 -8.14
CA ALA A 80 -11.22 3.62 -9.51
C ALA A 80 -10.29 3.04 -10.59
N HIS A 81 -9.21 2.34 -10.22
CA HIS A 81 -8.31 1.71 -11.20
C HIS A 81 -8.21 0.20 -10.96
N PRO A 82 -8.54 -0.66 -11.94
CA PRO A 82 -7.99 -1.99 -11.95
C PRO A 82 -6.49 -1.82 -12.15
N GLY A 83 -5.72 -2.04 -11.08
CA GLY A 83 -4.27 -2.15 -11.17
C GLY A 83 -3.89 -3.20 -12.22
N PRO A 84 -2.62 -3.24 -12.68
CA PRO A 84 -2.16 -4.30 -13.56
C PRO A 84 -2.43 -5.64 -12.87
N GLN A 85 -3.47 -6.34 -13.32
CA GLN A 85 -3.81 -7.67 -12.87
C GLN A 85 -2.64 -8.54 -13.29
N ARG A 86 -1.65 -8.72 -12.41
CA ARG A 86 -0.78 -9.88 -12.50
C ARG A 86 -1.73 -11.04 -12.28
N HIS A 87 -2.22 -11.61 -13.37
CA HIS A 87 -2.96 -12.85 -13.38
C HIS A 87 -2.23 -13.79 -12.42
N CYS A 88 -2.85 -14.06 -11.27
CA CYS A 88 -2.51 -15.24 -10.49
C CYS A 88 -2.70 -16.39 -11.47
N SER A 89 -1.60 -16.86 -12.03
CA SER A 89 -1.56 -18.15 -12.71
C SER A 89 -1.80 -19.17 -11.62
N GLU A 90 -3.08 -19.39 -11.31
CA GLU A 90 -3.58 -20.60 -10.72
C GLU A 90 -3.02 -21.71 -11.61
N THR A 91 -1.97 -22.37 -11.11
CA THR A 91 -1.48 -23.59 -11.71
C THR A 91 -2.56 -24.63 -11.40
N ASP A 92 -3.48 -24.74 -12.34
CA ASP A 92 -4.51 -25.76 -12.44
C ASP A 92 -3.93 -27.11 -11.97
N PRO A 93 -4.50 -27.74 -10.93
CA PRO A 93 -4.03 -29.02 -10.45
C PRO A 93 -4.31 -30.04 -11.54
N ALA A 94 -3.29 -30.32 -12.35
CA ALA A 94 -3.28 -31.36 -13.36
C ALA A 94 -3.86 -32.66 -12.78
N ARG A 95 -5.17 -32.85 -12.99
CA ARG A 95 -5.74 -33.93 -13.77
C ARG A 95 -4.78 -35.12 -13.88
N SER A 96 -4.61 -35.86 -12.80
CA SER A 96 -4.21 -37.26 -12.85
C SER A 96 -5.38 -38.10 -12.35
N HIS A 97 -6.44 -38.07 -13.17
CA HIS A 97 -7.44 -39.12 -13.15
C HIS A 97 -6.73 -40.45 -13.43
N ARG A 98 -6.63 -41.27 -12.38
CA ARG A 98 -7.20 -42.62 -12.33
C ARG A 98 -7.33 -43.33 -13.69
N ARG A 99 -6.50 -44.36 -13.90
CA ARG A 99 -6.85 -45.76 -14.29
C ARG A 99 -5.67 -46.47 -14.95
N PRO A 100 -5.68 -47.81 -15.08
CA PRO A 100 -6.25 -48.84 -14.21
C PRO A 100 -5.18 -49.77 -13.64
#